data_AF-A0AAV4RZE7-F1
#
_entry.id   AF-A0AAV4RZE7-F1
#
_cell.length_a   1.000
_cell.length_b   1.000
_cell.length_c   1.000
_cell.angle_alpha   90.00
_cell.angle_beta   90.00
_cell.angle_gamma   90.00
#
_symmetry.space_group_name_H-M   'P 1'
#
loop_
_entity.id
_entity.type
_entity.pdbx_description
1 polymer ?
#
loop_
_entity_poly.entity_id
_entity_poly.type
_entity_poly.pdbx_seq_one_letter_code
_entity_poly.pdbx_strand_id
1 'polypeptide(L)'
;MSHMDFGQIPVMRKPDENGGTQLKRLKAIIEEKYGKKFNNYSEFHKWSIENLAEFWAEFWDFVGVISSKKFDQVIDLSVPMADSPEWFKGSRLNFAENLLKYRDNRVALIIAGEDKETKEITFAEMYKEACLYTAAFRKFGIKKGDIVATYVCHACDDQHWSYLDGALPLLGAQAVVNRLKQVNPKILLTVDRFSNNRREIDMLSKVKEIVDNLPSIEKVLIIPSKTDSKLRDISNIRNSCFLDDFLKLGVDETGSVPEIEFEQVSFSHPVFISFTSGTTGLPKVMMHGCGALMPTAKEFWLQLDCTRDSTWFSMSPVGWVTWNMCCTLSFGGISLLLFEGVPYFLSPTYFWDIVEKHKITNLFLPANVCDDLEKHGYLPRKEHTLKYLKKCIAAGSIVKPQAYDFFYNTIKKDILFGSTYAMEVYNNGDVTMEAYICAEKRNAVCFIRNTIHEFKYKWLYVS
;
A
#
# COMPACT_ATOMS: atom_id res chain seq x y z
N MET A 1 10.31 -14.16 31.69
CA MET A 1 10.24 -15.25 30.70
C MET A 1 11.61 -15.88 30.65
N SER A 2 11.69 -17.17 31.01
CA SER A 2 12.92 -17.96 30.91
C SER A 2 13.52 -17.84 29.51
N HIS A 3 14.84 -17.75 29.42
CA HIS A 3 15.57 -17.75 28.15
C HIS A 3 15.12 -18.94 27.29
N MET A 4 14.35 -18.66 26.25
CA MET A 4 13.99 -19.66 25.24
C MET A 4 15.29 -20.08 24.54
N ASP A 5 15.62 -21.37 24.56
CA ASP A 5 16.75 -21.91 23.79
C ASP A 5 16.35 -21.98 22.31
N PHE A 6 16.67 -20.91 21.57
CA PHE A 6 16.43 -20.81 20.14
C PHE A 6 17.23 -21.84 19.31
N GLY A 7 18.19 -22.56 19.91
CA GLY A 7 18.94 -23.62 19.23
C GLY A 7 18.11 -24.84 18.86
N GLN A 8 16.94 -25.02 19.50
CA GLN A 8 16.04 -26.15 19.25
C GLN A 8 14.90 -25.82 18.28
N ILE A 9 14.86 -24.60 17.75
CA ILE A 9 13.78 -24.14 16.88
C ILE A 9 14.09 -24.51 15.43
N PRO A 10 13.20 -25.24 14.74
CA PRO A 10 13.45 -25.65 13.37
C PRO A 10 13.54 -24.43 12.45
N VAL A 11 14.62 -24.38 11.67
CA VAL A 11 14.80 -23.43 10.57
C VAL A 11 13.89 -23.89 9.43
N MET A 12 12.89 -23.08 9.08
CA MET A 12 11.93 -23.41 8.02
C MET A 12 12.46 -23.02 6.65
N ARG A 13 13.27 -21.96 6.57
CA ARG A 13 13.94 -21.51 5.36
C ARG A 13 15.25 -20.83 5.70
N LYS A 14 16.27 -21.12 4.89
CA LYS A 14 17.51 -20.34 4.85
C LYS A 14 17.44 -19.30 3.74
N PRO A 15 17.97 -18.09 3.95
CA PRO A 15 18.02 -17.08 2.92
C PRO A 15 18.86 -17.56 1.74
N ASP A 16 18.44 -17.20 0.53
CA ASP A 16 19.24 -17.39 -0.69
C ASP A 16 20.43 -16.41 -0.66
N GLU A 17 21.61 -16.85 -1.06
CA GLU A 17 22.80 -15.99 -1.18
C GLU A 17 22.55 -14.80 -2.13
N ASN A 18 21.64 -14.96 -3.09
CA ASN A 18 21.22 -13.93 -4.03
C ASN A 18 20.15 -12.96 -3.46
N GLY A 19 19.63 -13.21 -2.26
CA GLY A 19 18.67 -12.34 -1.59
C GLY A 19 19.30 -11.09 -0.97
N GLY A 20 18.51 -10.04 -0.83
CA GLY A 20 18.87 -8.84 -0.06
C GLY A 20 19.81 -7.93 -0.80
N THR A 21 19.65 -7.87 -2.12
CA THR A 21 20.50 -7.07 -2.98
C THR A 21 20.40 -5.59 -2.61
N GLN A 22 19.21 -5.06 -2.36
CA GLN A 22 19.03 -3.66 -1.97
C GLN A 22 19.66 -3.36 -0.61
N LEU A 23 19.45 -4.24 0.39
CA LEU A 23 20.04 -4.09 1.72
C LEU A 23 21.57 -4.14 1.67
N LYS A 24 22.15 -5.09 0.94
CA LYS A 24 23.60 -5.20 0.72
C LYS A 24 24.15 -3.94 0.03
N ARG A 25 23.44 -3.37 -0.95
CA ARG A 25 23.84 -2.13 -1.62
C ARG A 25 23.86 -0.93 -0.68
N LEU A 26 22.78 -0.71 0.08
CA LEU A 26 22.71 0.38 1.05
C LEU A 26 23.79 0.23 2.13
N LYS A 27 23.94 -0.99 2.65
CA LYS A 27 24.98 -1.30 3.63
C LYS A 27 26.38 -0.99 3.09
N ALA A 28 26.70 -1.38 1.86
CA ALA A 28 28.00 -1.10 1.25
C ALA A 28 28.27 0.40 1.13
N ILE A 29 27.27 1.20 0.72
CA ILE A 29 27.37 2.67 0.66
C ILE A 29 27.71 3.24 2.05
N ILE A 30 27.03 2.77 3.09
CA ILE A 30 27.26 3.21 4.47
C ILE A 30 28.63 2.77 4.98
N GLU A 31 29.03 1.53 4.73
CA GLU A 31 30.35 1.00 5.10
C GLU A 31 31.48 1.84 4.50
N GLU A 32 31.37 2.16 3.20
CA GLU A 32 32.33 2.99 2.48
C GLU A 32 32.36 4.42 3.04
N LYS A 33 31.19 5.07 3.15
CA LYS A 33 31.09 6.48 3.55
C LYS A 33 31.55 6.74 4.99
N TYR A 34 31.26 5.83 5.91
CA TYR A 34 31.53 5.99 7.34
C TYR A 34 32.72 5.16 7.84
N GLY A 35 33.45 4.47 6.95
CA GLY A 35 34.58 3.62 7.33
C GLY A 35 34.19 2.51 8.31
N LYS A 36 33.00 1.93 8.13
CA LYS A 36 32.46 0.86 8.98
C LYS A 36 32.50 -0.48 8.26
N LYS A 37 32.36 -1.56 9.03
CA LYS A 37 32.13 -2.90 8.51
C LYS A 37 31.16 -3.61 9.44
N PHE A 38 30.08 -4.14 8.88
CA PHE A 38 29.09 -4.90 9.61
C PHE A 38 29.17 -6.37 9.17
N ASN A 39 29.27 -7.30 10.10
CA ASN A 39 29.40 -8.72 9.77
C ASN A 39 28.04 -9.38 9.54
N ASN A 40 26.97 -8.80 10.08
CA ASN A 40 25.62 -9.33 10.01
C ASN A 40 24.57 -8.20 10.03
N TYR A 41 23.30 -8.55 9.81
CA TYR A 41 22.20 -7.60 9.85
C TYR A 41 22.04 -6.93 11.22
N SER A 42 22.21 -7.67 12.32
CA SER A 42 22.04 -7.13 13.67
C SER A 42 23.02 -6.00 13.98
N GLU A 43 24.27 -6.10 13.52
CA GLU A 43 25.26 -5.02 13.64
C GLU A 43 24.87 -3.79 12.81
N PHE A 44 24.40 -3.98 11.58
CA PHE A 44 23.93 -2.89 10.71
C PHE A 44 22.68 -2.20 11.27
N HIS A 45 21.71 -2.98 11.75
CA HIS A 45 20.49 -2.50 12.39
C HIS A 45 20.78 -1.75 13.70
N LYS A 46 21.71 -2.25 14.52
CA LYS A 46 22.15 -1.52 15.72
C LYS A 46 22.74 -0.17 15.34
N TRP A 47 23.59 -0.13 14.32
CA TRP A 47 24.18 1.11 13.83
C TRP A 47 23.12 2.09 13.31
N SER A 48 22.10 1.63 12.57
CA SER A 48 21.06 2.51 12.03
C SER A 48 20.18 3.15 13.11
N ILE A 49 20.01 2.49 14.26
CA ILE A 49 19.32 3.06 15.41
C ILE A 49 20.21 4.06 16.15
N GLU A 50 21.48 3.72 16.35
CA GLU A 50 22.45 4.59 17.05
C GLU A 50 22.83 5.83 16.22
N ASN A 51 22.70 5.77 14.90
CA ASN A 51 23.07 6.82 13.94
C ASN A 51 21.86 7.15 13.04
N LEU A 52 20.75 7.50 13.68
CA LEU A 52 19.44 7.64 13.05
C LEU A 52 19.43 8.69 11.92
N ALA A 53 20.03 9.86 12.16
CA ALA A 53 20.06 10.94 11.20
C ALA A 53 20.89 10.58 9.95
N GLU A 54 22.05 9.96 10.16
CA GLU A 54 22.95 9.47 9.12
C GLU A 54 22.26 8.40 8.26
N PHE A 55 21.68 7.37 8.90
CA PHE A 55 21.00 6.31 8.18
C PHE A 55 19.89 6.85 7.27
N TRP A 56 19.02 7.72 7.80
CA TRP A 56 17.89 8.26 7.04
C TRP A 56 18.30 9.27 5.97
N ALA A 57 19.42 9.98 6.15
CA ALA A 57 20.02 10.80 5.10
C ALA A 57 20.53 9.93 3.93
N GLU A 58 21.27 8.86 4.22
CA GLU A 58 21.72 7.93 3.16
C GLU A 58 20.55 7.21 2.51
N PHE A 59 19.53 6.84 3.29
CA PHE A 59 18.36 6.17 2.76
C PHE A 59 17.55 7.05 1.82
N TRP A 60 17.41 8.35 2.12
CA TRP A 60 16.80 9.34 1.23
C TRP A 60 17.48 9.38 -0.14
N ASP A 61 18.82 9.44 -0.15
CA ASP A 61 19.60 9.47 -1.38
C ASP A 61 19.54 8.12 -2.11
N PHE A 62 19.59 7.01 -1.37
CA PHE A 62 19.52 5.65 -1.91
C PHE A 62 18.22 5.36 -2.65
N VAL A 63 17.07 5.79 -2.12
CA VAL A 63 15.77 5.60 -2.79
C VAL A 63 15.49 6.63 -3.88
N GLY A 64 16.33 7.66 -3.99
CA GLY A 64 16.24 8.71 -5.00
C GLY A 64 14.96 9.53 -4.86
N VAL A 65 14.76 10.15 -3.69
CA VAL A 65 13.66 11.11 -3.47
C VAL A 65 13.88 12.34 -4.36
N ILE A 66 12.89 12.67 -5.17
CA ILE A 66 12.83 13.92 -5.94
C ILE A 66 12.36 15.03 -5.00
N SER A 67 13.16 16.10 -4.93
CA SER A 67 12.87 17.28 -4.12
C SER A 67 13.47 18.51 -4.79
N SER A 68 12.74 19.64 -4.74
CA SER A 68 13.25 20.95 -5.18
C SER A 68 14.23 21.55 -4.18
N LYS A 69 14.12 21.20 -2.90
CA LYS A 69 15.09 21.54 -1.86
C LYS A 69 15.34 20.32 -0.96
N LYS A 70 16.61 19.95 -0.79
CA LYS A 70 17.02 18.93 0.20
C LYS A 70 16.82 19.46 1.62
N PHE A 71 16.63 18.55 2.58
CA PHE A 71 16.46 18.89 3.99
C PHE A 71 17.70 19.59 4.56
N ASP A 72 17.47 20.47 5.54
CA ASP A 72 18.52 21.12 6.32
C ASP A 72 18.92 20.23 7.53
N GLN A 73 17.97 19.45 8.06
CA GLN A 73 18.16 18.53 9.19
C GLN A 73 17.22 17.33 9.07
N VAL A 74 17.72 16.11 9.30
CA VAL A 74 16.90 14.88 9.22
C VAL A 74 15.93 14.76 10.40
N ILE A 75 16.40 14.96 11.62
CA ILE A 75 15.59 14.95 12.84
C ILE A 75 16.34 15.71 13.93
N ASP A 76 15.60 16.43 14.77
CA ASP A 76 16.12 16.98 16.01
C ASP A 76 15.87 16.00 17.16
N LEU A 77 16.91 15.27 17.57
CA LEU A 77 16.83 14.28 18.65
C LEU A 77 16.66 14.90 20.05
N SER A 78 16.78 16.22 20.19
CA SER A 78 16.49 16.89 21.46
C SER A 78 14.98 17.02 21.71
N VAL A 79 14.16 16.92 20.66
CA VAL A 79 12.69 16.98 20.76
C VAL A 79 12.15 15.59 21.10
N PRO A 80 11.41 15.44 22.22
CA PRO A 80 10.81 14.17 22.60
C PRO A 80 9.82 13.64 21.54
N MET A 81 9.74 12.32 21.39
CA MET A 81 8.78 11.69 20.47
C MET A 81 7.31 12.05 20.77
N ALA A 82 6.98 12.30 22.05
CA ALA A 82 5.65 12.74 22.46
C ALA A 82 5.22 14.07 21.80
N ASP A 83 6.20 14.91 21.44
CA ASP A 83 5.99 16.20 20.78
C ASP A 83 6.10 16.10 19.25
N SER A 84 6.24 14.89 18.70
CA SER A 84 6.31 14.61 17.26
C SER A 84 7.41 15.41 16.53
N PRO A 85 8.70 15.08 16.74
CA PRO A 85 9.80 15.80 16.12
C PRO A 85 9.65 15.87 14.60
N GLU A 86 9.93 17.04 14.02
CA GLU A 86 9.85 17.24 12.58
C GLU A 86 10.97 16.44 11.87
N TRP A 87 10.57 15.63 10.89
CA TRP A 87 11.48 14.87 10.05
C TRP A 87 11.80 15.63 8.76
N PHE A 88 13.06 15.55 8.32
CA PHE A 88 13.60 16.15 7.10
C PHE A 88 13.24 17.64 6.97
N LYS A 89 13.40 18.36 8.09
CA LYS A 89 13.12 19.78 8.22
C LYS A 89 13.80 20.57 7.10
N GLY A 90 13.05 21.50 6.53
CA GLY A 90 13.52 22.37 5.46
C GLY A 90 13.39 21.80 4.04
N SER A 91 13.14 20.49 3.88
CA SER A 91 12.94 19.91 2.55
C SER A 91 11.68 20.44 1.85
N ARG A 92 11.71 20.41 0.51
CA ARG A 92 10.58 20.73 -0.36
C ARG A 92 10.45 19.67 -1.45
N LEU A 93 9.33 18.96 -1.47
CA LEU A 93 9.05 17.85 -2.38
C LEU A 93 7.56 17.76 -2.70
N ASN A 94 7.21 16.87 -3.63
CA ASN A 94 5.83 16.49 -3.89
C ASN A 94 5.69 14.95 -3.88
N PHE A 95 4.65 14.45 -3.20
CA PHE A 95 4.40 13.01 -3.10
C PHE A 95 4.08 12.38 -4.45
N ALA A 96 3.19 13.00 -5.24
CA ALA A 96 2.81 12.50 -6.56
C ALA A 96 3.97 12.58 -7.56
N GLU A 97 4.81 13.61 -7.50
CA GLU A 97 6.02 13.72 -8.33
C GLU A 97 6.94 12.51 -8.14
N ASN A 98 7.11 12.06 -6.88
CA ASN A 98 7.89 10.88 -6.55
C ASN A 98 7.22 9.59 -7.07
N LEU A 99 5.89 9.45 -6.94
CA LEU A 99 5.16 8.29 -7.46
C LEU A 99 5.14 8.22 -9.00
N LEU A 100 5.19 9.38 -9.66
CA LEU A 100 5.05 9.54 -11.12
C LEU A 100 6.38 9.83 -11.82
N LYS A 101 7.51 9.56 -11.16
CA LYS A 101 8.84 9.85 -11.68
C LYS A 101 9.23 9.00 -12.89
N TYR A 102 8.68 7.79 -12.97
CA TYR A 102 8.83 6.92 -14.13
C TYR A 102 7.69 7.18 -15.13
N ARG A 103 8.04 7.31 -16.41
CA ARG A 103 7.11 7.64 -17.50
C ARG A 103 7.44 6.82 -18.76
N ASP A 104 7.91 5.59 -18.56
CA ASP A 104 8.28 4.67 -19.64
C ASP A 104 7.14 3.67 -19.95
N ASN A 105 7.36 2.82 -20.96
CA ASN A 105 6.37 1.84 -21.42
C ASN A 105 6.35 0.56 -20.58
N ARG A 106 6.99 0.52 -19.40
CA ARG A 106 6.85 -0.62 -18.49
C ARG A 106 5.46 -0.59 -17.86
N VAL A 107 4.90 -1.78 -17.61
CA VAL A 107 3.61 -1.93 -16.94
C VAL A 107 3.71 -1.39 -15.51
N ALA A 108 2.85 -0.43 -15.17
CA ALA A 108 2.68 0.10 -13.82
C ALA A 108 1.55 -0.63 -13.09
N LEU A 109 0.40 -0.78 -13.74
CA LEU A 109 -0.79 -1.40 -13.15
C LEU A 109 -1.29 -2.55 -14.02
N ILE A 110 -1.70 -3.63 -13.37
CA ILE A 110 -2.44 -4.73 -14.00
C ILE A 110 -3.81 -4.75 -13.34
N ILE A 111 -4.85 -4.44 -14.11
CA ILE A 111 -6.21 -4.35 -13.63
C ILE A 111 -6.95 -5.62 -13.99
N ALA A 112 -7.56 -6.27 -13.00
CA ALA A 112 -8.34 -7.48 -13.16
C ALA A 112 -9.50 -7.51 -12.16
N GLY A 113 -10.48 -8.37 -12.39
CA GLY A 113 -11.61 -8.54 -11.46
C GLY A 113 -12.45 -9.75 -11.80
N GLU A 114 -13.50 -9.97 -10.99
CA GLU A 114 -14.45 -11.07 -11.20
C GLU A 114 -15.26 -10.93 -12.51
N ASP A 115 -15.54 -9.71 -12.93
CA ASP A 115 -16.34 -9.36 -14.11
C ASP A 115 -15.61 -8.42 -15.08
N LYS A 116 -14.27 -8.38 -15.01
CA LYS A 116 -13.43 -7.48 -15.81
C LYS A 116 -12.50 -8.22 -16.74
N GLU A 117 -12.35 -7.70 -17.94
CA GLU A 117 -11.22 -8.08 -18.79
C GLU A 117 -9.92 -7.55 -18.18
N THR A 118 -8.86 -8.35 -18.28
CA THR A 118 -7.56 -7.91 -17.76
C THR A 118 -6.99 -6.81 -18.63
N LYS A 119 -6.54 -5.71 -18.02
CA LYS A 119 -5.88 -4.60 -18.69
C LYS A 119 -4.53 -4.28 -18.06
N GLU A 120 -3.57 -3.92 -18.88
CA GLU A 120 -2.25 -3.44 -18.42
C GLU A 120 -2.13 -1.95 -18.74
N ILE A 121 -1.65 -1.17 -17.77
CA ILE A 121 -1.43 0.26 -17.86
C ILE A 121 0.04 0.53 -17.63
N THR A 122 0.68 1.25 -18.55
CA THR A 122 2.09 1.63 -18.45
C THR A 122 2.32 2.82 -17.52
N PHE A 123 3.56 3.01 -17.07
CA PHE A 123 3.95 4.21 -16.30
C PHE A 123 3.69 5.51 -17.09
N ALA A 124 3.90 5.49 -18.41
CA ALA A 124 3.58 6.63 -19.29
C ALA A 124 2.08 6.94 -19.34
N GLU A 125 1.22 5.94 -19.43
CA GLU A 125 -0.24 6.11 -19.44
C GLU A 125 -0.75 6.58 -18.08
N MET A 126 -0.24 6.00 -16.98
CA MET A 126 -0.55 6.44 -15.62
C MET A 126 -0.23 7.92 -15.40
N TYR A 127 0.91 8.41 -15.93
CA TYR A 127 1.25 9.83 -15.87
C TYR A 127 0.30 10.71 -16.67
N LYS A 128 -0.05 10.32 -17.91
CA LYS A 128 -1.00 11.07 -18.76
C LYS A 128 -2.37 11.19 -18.10
N GLU A 129 -2.83 10.12 -17.47
CA GLU A 129 -4.07 10.13 -16.73
C GLU A 129 -4.00 11.05 -15.50
N ALA A 130 -2.91 10.99 -14.73
CA ALA A 130 -2.70 11.91 -13.63
C ALA A 130 -2.71 13.39 -14.08
N CYS A 131 -2.21 13.68 -15.30
CA CYS A 131 -2.30 15.03 -15.89
C CYS A 131 -3.75 15.45 -16.09
N LEU A 132 -4.58 14.56 -16.66
CA LEU A 132 -6.00 14.82 -16.93
C LEU A 132 -6.79 15.09 -15.64
N TYR A 133 -6.63 14.23 -14.62
CA TYR A 133 -7.25 14.45 -13.32
C TYR A 133 -6.79 15.78 -12.71
N THR A 134 -5.48 16.05 -12.71
CA THR A 134 -4.92 17.27 -12.12
C THR A 134 -5.47 18.52 -12.82
N ALA A 135 -5.51 18.54 -14.15
CA ALA A 135 -6.04 19.64 -14.92
C ALA A 135 -7.54 19.87 -14.63
N ALA A 136 -8.35 18.81 -14.59
CA ALA A 136 -9.77 18.89 -14.28
C ALA A 136 -10.03 19.41 -12.86
N PHE A 137 -9.32 18.88 -11.85
CA PHE A 137 -9.44 19.36 -10.46
C PHE A 137 -9.00 20.82 -10.31
N ARG A 138 -7.93 21.25 -10.99
CA ARG A 138 -7.51 22.66 -11.02
C ARG A 138 -8.55 23.55 -11.67
N LYS A 139 -9.12 23.14 -12.81
CA LYS A 139 -10.17 23.89 -13.51
C LYS A 139 -11.44 24.02 -12.66
N PHE A 140 -11.78 22.97 -11.91
CA PHE A 140 -12.87 23.00 -10.93
C PHE A 140 -12.58 23.93 -9.74
N GLY A 141 -11.31 24.20 -9.44
CA GLY A 141 -10.89 25.11 -8.37
C GLY A 141 -10.52 24.43 -7.06
N ILE A 142 -9.99 23.20 -7.12
CA ILE A 142 -9.35 22.56 -5.96
C ILE A 142 -8.08 23.32 -5.59
N LYS A 143 -7.90 23.56 -4.29
CA LYS A 143 -6.76 24.27 -3.72
C LYS A 143 -6.01 23.39 -2.72
N LYS A 144 -4.77 23.76 -2.41
CA LYS A 144 -3.98 23.14 -1.34
C LYS A 144 -4.77 23.19 -0.02
N GLY A 145 -4.93 22.02 0.61
CA GLY A 145 -5.70 21.85 1.84
C GLY A 145 -7.16 21.43 1.63
N ASP A 146 -7.70 21.52 0.41
CA ASP A 146 -8.99 20.92 0.09
C ASP A 146 -8.87 19.38 0.15
N ILE A 147 -9.94 18.73 0.62
CA ILE A 147 -9.98 17.28 0.80
C ILE A 147 -10.90 16.66 -0.26
N VAL A 148 -10.35 15.68 -0.98
CA VAL A 148 -11.09 14.81 -1.89
C VAL A 148 -11.32 13.48 -1.18
N ALA A 149 -12.57 13.17 -0.88
CA ALA A 149 -12.97 11.89 -0.35
C ALA A 149 -13.23 10.90 -1.48
N THR A 150 -12.95 9.65 -1.19
CA THR A 150 -13.01 8.53 -2.13
C THR A 150 -13.70 7.36 -1.46
N TYR A 151 -14.67 6.79 -2.16
CA TYR A 151 -15.50 5.69 -1.71
C TYR A 151 -15.67 4.72 -2.87
N VAL A 152 -14.58 3.99 -3.14
CA VAL A 152 -14.30 3.25 -4.38
C VAL A 152 -13.72 1.86 -4.08
N CYS A 153 -13.86 0.97 -5.04
CA CYS A 153 -13.21 -0.34 -5.18
C CYS A 153 -11.78 -0.26 -5.79
N HIS A 154 -11.13 -1.41 -5.98
CA HIS A 154 -9.76 -1.52 -6.50
C HIS A 154 -9.61 -1.17 -8.01
N ALA A 155 -10.62 -1.43 -8.83
CA ALA A 155 -10.53 -1.42 -10.30
C ALA A 155 -11.80 -0.83 -10.96
N CYS A 156 -12.23 0.33 -10.50
CA CYS A 156 -13.63 0.74 -10.66
C CYS A 156 -14.10 1.25 -12.01
N ASP A 157 -13.21 1.44 -12.98
CA ASP A 157 -13.54 1.95 -14.31
C ASP A 157 -12.91 1.05 -15.36
N ASP A 158 -13.49 1.02 -16.57
CA ASP A 158 -12.90 0.36 -17.74
C ASP A 158 -12.13 1.35 -18.64
N GLN A 159 -12.24 2.66 -18.36
CA GLN A 159 -11.61 3.77 -19.09
C GLN A 159 -10.59 4.52 -18.24
N HIS A 160 -10.93 4.83 -16.98
CA HIS A 160 -10.09 5.65 -16.09
C HIS A 160 -9.50 4.90 -14.87
N TRP A 161 -8.18 4.82 -14.78
CA TRP A 161 -7.47 4.05 -13.75
C TRP A 161 -7.15 4.95 -12.57
N SER A 162 -8.14 5.11 -11.72
CA SER A 162 -7.99 5.93 -10.54
C SER A 162 -7.18 5.15 -9.50
N TYR A 163 -5.87 5.42 -9.44
CA TYR A 163 -4.97 4.97 -8.38
C TYR A 163 -5.27 5.72 -7.08
N LEU A 164 -6.41 5.39 -6.49
CA LEU A 164 -7.01 6.16 -5.41
C LEU A 164 -7.11 5.30 -4.16
N ASP A 165 -6.67 5.89 -3.05
CA ASP A 165 -7.08 5.44 -1.73
C ASP A 165 -8.55 5.78 -1.50
N GLY A 166 -9.25 5.11 -0.59
CA GLY A 166 -10.62 5.45 -0.21
C GLY A 166 -11.27 4.50 0.78
N ALA A 167 -12.46 4.81 1.26
CA ALA A 167 -13.21 3.88 2.10
C ALA A 167 -13.73 2.69 1.29
N LEU A 168 -13.61 1.48 1.85
CA LEU A 168 -14.16 0.26 1.24
C LEU A 168 -15.68 0.43 1.02
N PRO A 169 -16.22 0.20 -0.20
CA PRO A 169 -17.63 0.39 -0.52
C PRO A 169 -18.58 -0.60 0.18
N LEU A 170 -18.03 -1.48 1.02
CA LEU A 170 -18.77 -2.33 1.95
C LEU A 170 -19.18 -1.60 3.24
N LEU A 171 -18.58 -0.47 3.59
CA LEU A 171 -19.03 0.32 4.74
C LEU A 171 -20.42 0.89 4.48
N GLY A 172 -21.32 0.84 5.46
CA GLY A 172 -22.63 1.48 5.36
C GLY A 172 -22.53 3.01 5.31
N ALA A 173 -23.54 3.67 4.76
CA ALA A 173 -23.58 5.12 4.57
C ALA A 173 -23.29 5.89 5.87
N GLN A 174 -23.97 5.57 6.98
CA GLN A 174 -23.71 6.20 8.27
C GLN A 174 -22.25 6.05 8.75
N ALA A 175 -21.62 4.90 8.49
CA ALA A 175 -20.22 4.68 8.86
C ALA A 175 -19.27 5.57 8.04
N VAL A 176 -19.62 5.85 6.78
CA VAL A 176 -18.89 6.79 5.92
C VAL A 176 -19.13 8.23 6.37
N VAL A 177 -20.38 8.61 6.65
CA VAL A 177 -20.73 9.95 7.18
C VAL A 177 -19.95 10.26 8.45
N ASN A 178 -19.89 9.34 9.41
CA ASN A 178 -19.15 9.52 10.67
C ASN A 178 -17.63 9.74 10.47
N ARG A 179 -17.07 9.28 9.34
CA ARG A 179 -15.68 9.51 8.97
C ARG A 179 -15.52 10.85 8.28
N LEU A 180 -16.25 11.04 7.18
CA LEU A 180 -16.08 12.20 6.30
C LEU A 180 -16.51 13.51 6.96
N LYS A 181 -17.46 13.49 7.90
CA LYS A 181 -17.87 14.69 8.66
C LYS A 181 -16.74 15.29 9.49
N GLN A 182 -15.75 14.50 9.89
CA GLN A 182 -14.60 14.98 10.67
C GLN A 182 -13.60 15.78 9.83
N VAL A 183 -13.62 15.61 8.50
CA VAL A 183 -12.65 16.20 7.57
C VAL A 183 -13.28 17.12 6.51
N ASN A 184 -14.62 17.16 6.41
CA ASN A 184 -15.37 18.05 5.53
C ASN A 184 -14.85 18.06 4.06
N PRO A 185 -14.93 16.94 3.35
CA PRO A 185 -14.43 16.86 1.97
C PRO A 185 -15.25 17.75 1.03
N LYS A 186 -14.56 18.34 0.05
CA LYS A 186 -15.15 19.17 -1.00
C LYS A 186 -15.66 18.34 -2.17
N ILE A 187 -14.99 17.22 -2.44
CA ILE A 187 -15.36 16.28 -3.52
C ILE A 187 -15.54 14.89 -2.91
N LEU A 188 -16.57 14.18 -3.39
CA LEU A 188 -16.71 12.74 -3.19
C LEU A 188 -16.59 12.02 -4.53
N LEU A 189 -15.57 11.20 -4.69
CA LEU A 189 -15.45 10.26 -5.80
C LEU A 189 -15.93 8.88 -5.36
N THR A 190 -16.78 8.26 -6.17
CA THR A 190 -17.40 6.97 -5.86
C THR A 190 -17.75 6.21 -7.13
N VAL A 191 -18.31 5.01 -6.99
CA VAL A 191 -18.77 4.17 -8.10
C VAL A 191 -20.28 4.07 -8.09
N ASP A 192 -20.89 3.76 -9.23
CA ASP A 192 -22.34 3.52 -9.29
C ASP A 192 -22.73 2.14 -8.71
N ARG A 193 -21.85 1.15 -8.88
CA ARG A 193 -21.94 -0.21 -8.35
C ARG A 193 -20.57 -0.89 -8.40
N PHE A 194 -20.45 -2.06 -7.79
CA PHE A 194 -19.27 -2.92 -7.90
C PHE A 194 -19.63 -4.40 -7.72
N SER A 195 -18.74 -5.30 -8.12
CA SER A 195 -18.91 -6.74 -7.99
C SER A 195 -18.12 -7.30 -6.81
N ASN A 196 -18.77 -8.12 -5.99
CA ASN A 196 -18.12 -8.82 -4.88
C ASN A 196 -18.77 -10.18 -4.65
N ASN A 197 -17.98 -11.25 -4.69
CA ASN A 197 -18.45 -12.63 -4.56
C ASN A 197 -19.57 -12.97 -5.56
N ARG A 198 -19.39 -12.55 -6.82
CA ARG A 198 -20.35 -12.66 -7.93
C ARG A 198 -21.70 -11.98 -7.70
N ARG A 199 -21.77 -11.04 -6.76
CA ARG A 199 -22.96 -10.21 -6.50
C ARG A 199 -22.65 -8.77 -6.86
N GLU A 200 -23.55 -8.18 -7.62
CA GLU A 200 -23.54 -6.74 -7.89
C GLU A 200 -24.10 -6.01 -6.67
N ILE A 201 -23.38 -4.99 -6.21
CA ILE A 201 -23.77 -4.15 -5.07
C ILE A 201 -24.03 -2.74 -5.58
N ASP A 202 -25.27 -2.29 -5.46
CA ASP A 202 -25.68 -0.91 -5.73
C ASP A 202 -25.08 0.06 -4.73
N MET A 203 -24.59 1.20 -5.23
CA MET A 203 -23.97 2.24 -4.41
C MET A 203 -24.75 3.56 -4.43
N LEU A 204 -25.55 3.84 -5.46
CA LEU A 204 -26.19 5.15 -5.65
C LEU A 204 -27.10 5.54 -4.48
N SER A 205 -27.85 4.58 -3.94
CA SER A 205 -28.71 4.79 -2.77
C SER A 205 -27.91 5.23 -1.53
N LYS A 206 -26.78 4.56 -1.25
CA LYS A 206 -25.87 4.93 -0.15
C LYS A 206 -25.19 6.27 -0.40
N VAL A 207 -24.77 6.53 -1.63
CA VAL A 207 -24.11 7.79 -2.02
C VAL A 207 -25.05 8.96 -1.77
N LYS A 208 -26.33 8.82 -2.14
CA LYS A 208 -27.35 9.84 -1.84
C LYS A 208 -27.41 10.15 -0.34
N GLU A 209 -27.56 9.11 0.50
CA GLU A 209 -27.61 9.26 1.96
C GLU A 209 -26.36 9.96 2.52
N ILE A 210 -25.17 9.60 2.02
CA ILE A 210 -23.90 10.22 2.41
C ILE A 210 -23.90 11.71 2.07
N VAL A 211 -24.26 12.06 0.84
CA VAL A 211 -24.22 13.45 0.31
C VAL A 211 -25.26 14.34 0.97
N ASP A 212 -26.43 13.80 1.33
CA ASP A 212 -27.47 14.51 2.08
C ASP A 212 -27.01 14.89 3.50
N ASN A 213 -26.13 14.08 4.10
CA ASN A 213 -25.58 14.31 5.45
C ASN A 213 -24.26 15.10 5.47
N LEU A 214 -23.69 15.43 4.30
CA LEU A 214 -22.40 16.12 4.16
C LEU A 214 -22.53 17.34 3.23
N PRO A 215 -23.01 18.48 3.76
CA PRO A 215 -23.23 19.70 2.97
C PRO A 215 -21.93 20.31 2.42
N SER A 216 -20.77 19.97 2.98
CA SER A 216 -19.45 20.40 2.51
C SER A 216 -19.07 19.87 1.13
N ILE A 217 -19.72 18.79 0.65
CA ILE A 217 -19.47 18.25 -0.67
C ILE A 217 -20.05 19.18 -1.73
N GLU A 218 -19.16 19.78 -2.53
CA GLU A 218 -19.48 20.65 -3.65
C GLU A 218 -19.63 19.86 -4.96
N LYS A 219 -18.99 18.70 -5.08
CA LYS A 219 -19.06 17.85 -6.28
C LYS A 219 -19.06 16.36 -5.93
N VAL A 220 -19.91 15.59 -6.60
CA VAL A 220 -19.92 14.13 -6.53
C VAL A 220 -19.54 13.58 -7.89
N LEU A 221 -18.45 12.80 -7.94
CA LEU A 221 -17.93 12.19 -9.15
C LEU A 221 -18.25 10.71 -9.12
N ILE A 222 -19.06 10.24 -10.07
CA ILE A 222 -19.46 8.83 -10.16
C ILE A 222 -18.68 8.17 -11.29
N ILE A 223 -17.85 7.21 -10.93
CA ILE A 223 -17.11 6.35 -11.85
C ILE A 223 -18.09 5.34 -12.45
N PRO A 224 -18.26 5.29 -13.77
CA PRO A 224 -19.06 4.26 -14.43
C PRO A 224 -18.35 2.90 -14.32
N SER A 225 -18.92 1.97 -13.57
CA SER A 225 -18.33 0.63 -13.39
C SER A 225 -18.52 -0.32 -14.57
N LYS A 226 -19.53 -0.07 -15.42
CA LYS A 226 -19.85 -0.84 -16.63
C LYS A 226 -20.37 0.05 -17.75
N THR A 227 -20.47 -0.48 -18.97
CA THR A 227 -20.95 0.23 -20.16
C THR A 227 -22.34 0.85 -19.99
N ASP A 228 -23.28 0.16 -19.32
CA ASP A 228 -24.66 0.63 -19.08
C ASP A 228 -24.78 1.59 -17.88
N SER A 229 -23.71 1.81 -17.11
CA SER A 229 -23.74 2.69 -15.93
C SER A 229 -24.15 4.13 -16.27
N LYS A 230 -23.84 4.62 -17.49
CA LYS A 230 -24.23 5.97 -17.95
C LYS A 230 -25.73 6.12 -18.22
N LEU A 231 -26.48 5.03 -18.29
CA LEU A 231 -27.94 5.04 -18.45
C LEU A 231 -28.67 5.23 -17.12
N ARG A 232 -27.96 5.17 -15.99
CA ARG A 232 -28.54 5.24 -14.66
C ARG A 232 -28.84 6.68 -14.27
N ASP A 233 -29.97 6.89 -13.60
CA ASP A 233 -30.34 8.21 -13.08
C ASP A 233 -29.54 8.56 -11.82
N ILE A 234 -28.79 9.65 -11.91
CA ILE A 234 -28.00 10.23 -10.81
C ILE A 234 -28.51 11.61 -10.39
N SER A 235 -29.61 12.09 -11.00
CA SER A 235 -30.15 13.45 -10.81
C SER A 235 -30.65 13.71 -9.39
N ASN A 236 -31.00 12.65 -8.66
CA ASN A 236 -31.41 12.71 -7.25
C ASN A 236 -30.23 12.81 -6.28
N ILE A 237 -28.98 12.74 -6.76
CA ILE A 237 -27.76 12.95 -5.97
C ILE A 237 -27.27 14.37 -6.23
N ARG A 238 -27.27 15.20 -5.18
CA ARG A 238 -26.86 16.62 -5.28
C ARG A 238 -25.45 16.74 -5.85
N ASN A 239 -25.27 17.63 -6.82
CA ASN A 239 -23.99 17.95 -7.46
C ASN A 239 -23.27 16.76 -8.11
N SER A 240 -24.01 15.71 -8.49
CA SER A 240 -23.43 14.55 -9.17
C SER A 240 -23.11 14.81 -10.64
N CYS A 241 -22.07 14.15 -11.13
CA CYS A 241 -21.87 13.90 -12.55
C CYS A 241 -21.03 12.62 -12.73
N PHE A 242 -21.01 12.08 -13.94
CA PHE A 242 -20.07 11.01 -14.27
C PHE A 242 -18.64 11.57 -14.34
N LEU A 243 -17.67 10.71 -14.01
CA LEU A 243 -16.25 11.07 -13.98
C LEU A 243 -15.76 11.57 -15.36
N ASP A 244 -16.09 10.88 -16.45
CA ASP A 244 -15.63 11.26 -17.80
C ASP A 244 -16.07 12.69 -18.18
N ASP A 245 -17.29 13.06 -17.80
CA ASP A 245 -17.82 14.40 -18.05
C ASP A 245 -17.08 15.46 -17.23
N PHE A 246 -16.67 15.12 -16.02
CA PHE A 246 -15.82 15.98 -15.20
C PHE A 246 -14.41 16.11 -15.78
N LEU A 247 -13.80 15.02 -16.24
CA LEU A 247 -12.45 15.01 -16.77
C LEU A 247 -12.30 15.82 -18.06
N LYS A 248 -13.38 16.03 -18.83
CA LYS A 248 -13.39 16.97 -19.97
C LYS A 248 -12.98 18.39 -19.58
N LEU A 249 -13.15 18.80 -18.32
CA LEU A 249 -12.68 20.11 -17.83
C LEU A 249 -11.15 20.25 -17.89
N GLY A 250 -10.41 19.14 -17.88
CA GLY A 250 -8.95 19.11 -17.95
C GLY A 250 -8.38 19.16 -19.36
N VAL A 251 -9.23 19.13 -20.39
CA VAL A 251 -8.84 19.23 -21.79
C VAL A 251 -8.99 20.68 -22.24
N ASP A 252 -7.95 21.26 -22.83
CA ASP A 252 -7.98 22.62 -23.33
C ASP A 252 -8.71 22.74 -24.70
N GLU A 253 -8.83 23.96 -25.21
CA GLU A 253 -9.51 24.25 -26.48
C GLU A 253 -8.85 23.57 -27.70
N THR A 254 -7.58 23.18 -27.59
CA THR A 254 -6.83 22.47 -28.64
C THR A 254 -7.01 20.95 -28.56
N GLY A 255 -7.69 20.44 -27.52
CA GLY A 255 -7.77 19.02 -27.23
C GLY A 255 -6.56 18.48 -26.44
N SER A 256 -5.69 19.35 -25.94
CA SER A 256 -4.48 18.97 -25.21
C SER A 256 -4.72 18.96 -23.70
N VAL A 257 -3.92 18.18 -22.99
CA VAL A 257 -3.91 18.14 -21.51
C VAL A 257 -2.58 18.70 -21.03
N PRO A 258 -2.55 19.71 -20.15
CA PRO A 258 -1.31 20.30 -19.67
C PRO A 258 -0.53 19.32 -18.78
N GLU A 259 0.80 19.42 -18.79
CA GLU A 259 1.65 18.67 -17.86
C GLU A 259 1.40 19.10 -16.40
N ILE A 260 1.71 18.19 -15.47
CA ILE A 260 1.58 18.47 -14.04
C ILE A 260 2.70 19.38 -13.58
N GLU A 261 2.34 20.55 -13.10
CA GLU A 261 3.21 21.35 -12.22
C GLU A 261 3.08 20.83 -10.78
N PHE A 262 4.15 20.28 -10.22
CA PHE A 262 4.10 19.67 -8.89
C PHE A 262 4.36 20.71 -7.79
N GLU A 263 3.33 20.98 -6.99
CA GLU A 263 3.43 21.87 -5.82
C GLU A 263 4.47 21.36 -4.81
N GLN A 264 5.45 22.19 -4.50
CA GLN A 264 6.56 21.82 -3.63
C GLN A 264 6.24 22.16 -2.17
N VAL A 265 6.03 21.13 -1.36
CA VAL A 265 5.53 21.23 0.02
C VAL A 265 6.52 20.65 1.02
N SER A 266 6.33 20.88 2.32
CA SER A 266 7.19 20.30 3.35
C SER A 266 7.00 18.79 3.46
N PHE A 267 7.98 18.10 4.06
CA PHE A 267 7.93 16.66 4.33
C PHE A 267 6.68 16.22 5.12
N SER A 268 6.24 17.05 6.07
CA SER A 268 5.06 16.81 6.91
C SER A 268 3.75 17.24 6.23
N HIS A 269 3.77 17.77 5.01
CA HIS A 269 2.54 18.17 4.33
C HIS A 269 1.60 16.98 4.14
N PRO A 270 0.32 17.07 4.54
CA PRO A 270 -0.64 15.98 4.43
C PRO A 270 -0.87 15.52 2.98
N VAL A 271 -0.96 14.22 2.75
CA VAL A 271 -1.17 13.62 1.43
C VAL A 271 -2.33 12.64 1.37
N PHE A 272 -2.60 11.92 2.47
CA PHE A 272 -3.80 11.09 2.59
C PHE A 272 -4.25 10.97 4.05
N ILE A 273 -5.52 10.63 4.21
CA ILE A 273 -6.18 10.47 5.50
C ILE A 273 -6.73 9.05 5.58
N SER A 274 -6.38 8.35 6.65
CA SER A 274 -6.92 7.02 6.95
C SER A 274 -7.77 7.09 8.23
N PHE A 275 -8.77 6.22 8.33
CA PHE A 275 -9.63 6.14 9.51
C PHE A 275 -9.44 4.81 10.21
N THR A 276 -9.22 4.85 11.52
CA THR A 276 -9.16 3.63 12.34
C THR A 276 -10.47 3.43 13.10
N SER A 277 -10.90 2.18 13.26
CA SER A 277 -12.06 1.84 14.09
C SER A 277 -11.75 2.13 15.54
N GLY A 278 -12.38 3.16 16.12
CA GLY A 278 -12.33 3.40 17.56
C GLY A 278 -13.08 2.29 18.30
N THR A 279 -12.52 1.81 19.41
CA THR A 279 -13.17 0.82 20.29
C THR A 279 -14.24 1.44 21.19
N THR A 280 -14.24 2.76 21.37
CA THR A 280 -15.09 3.48 22.34
C THR A 280 -15.62 4.83 21.85
N GLY A 281 -15.52 5.16 20.55
CA GLY A 281 -15.92 6.47 20.03
C GLY A 281 -15.95 6.57 18.51
N LEU A 282 -16.05 7.80 17.99
CA LEU A 282 -15.95 8.07 16.55
C LEU A 282 -14.62 7.54 15.97
N PRO A 283 -14.58 7.12 14.70
CA PRO A 283 -13.34 6.68 14.06
C PRO A 283 -12.25 7.76 14.18
N LYS A 284 -11.04 7.37 14.56
CA LYS A 284 -9.93 8.34 14.68
C LYS A 284 -9.37 8.67 13.30
N VAL A 285 -9.17 9.96 13.05
CA VAL A 285 -8.56 10.50 11.84
C VAL A 285 -7.04 10.38 11.97
N MET A 286 -6.42 9.63 11.05
CA MET A 286 -4.97 9.51 10.94
C MET A 286 -4.52 10.25 9.69
N MET A 287 -3.62 11.21 9.86
CA MET A 287 -3.09 12.01 8.77
C MET A 287 -1.68 11.56 8.42
N HIS A 288 -1.45 11.31 7.14
CA HIS A 288 -0.14 10.91 6.64
C HIS A 288 0.41 11.99 5.73
N GLY A 289 1.67 12.38 5.94
CA GLY A 289 2.36 13.36 5.11
C GLY A 289 3.19 12.75 3.99
N CYS A 290 3.87 13.59 3.20
CA CYS A 290 4.80 13.16 2.15
C CYS A 290 5.84 12.17 2.67
N GLY A 291 6.17 12.25 3.96
CA GLY A 291 7.05 11.30 4.63
C GLY A 291 6.63 9.84 4.60
N ALA A 292 5.39 9.50 4.23
CA ALA A 292 4.96 8.12 4.00
C ALA A 292 5.81 7.38 2.95
N LEU A 293 6.50 8.08 2.04
CA LEU A 293 7.43 7.50 1.07
C LEU A 293 8.59 6.75 1.74
N MET A 294 9.11 7.27 2.85
CA MET A 294 10.32 6.75 3.49
C MET A 294 10.11 5.38 4.16
N PRO A 295 9.13 5.20 5.07
CA PRO A 295 8.90 3.89 5.69
C PRO A 295 8.41 2.87 4.66
N THR A 296 7.60 3.26 3.68
CA THR A 296 7.14 2.33 2.64
C THR A 296 8.28 1.89 1.71
N ALA A 297 9.16 2.80 1.30
CA ALA A 297 10.35 2.45 0.54
C ALA A 297 11.26 1.51 1.32
N LYS A 298 11.45 1.76 2.63
CA LYS A 298 12.22 0.88 3.51
C LYS A 298 11.62 -0.52 3.55
N GLU A 299 10.30 -0.66 3.68
CA GLU A 299 9.67 -1.98 3.70
C GLU A 299 9.76 -2.69 2.33
N PHE A 300 9.31 -2.06 1.25
CA PHE A 300 9.22 -2.77 -0.03
C PHE A 300 10.56 -2.90 -0.75
N TRP A 301 11.37 -1.85 -0.81
CA TRP A 301 12.64 -1.89 -1.54
C TRP A 301 13.74 -2.50 -0.71
N LEU A 302 13.86 -2.11 0.56
CA LEU A 302 14.99 -2.56 1.37
C LEU A 302 14.74 -3.95 1.96
N GLN A 303 13.68 -4.09 2.76
CA GLN A 303 13.40 -5.36 3.45
C GLN A 303 12.98 -6.42 2.44
N LEU A 304 11.91 -6.13 1.70
CA LEU A 304 11.34 -7.08 0.74
C LEU A 304 12.09 -7.12 -0.58
N ASP A 305 13.22 -6.42 -0.71
CA ASP A 305 14.15 -6.48 -1.85
C ASP A 305 13.43 -6.42 -3.20
N CYS A 306 12.44 -5.51 -3.28
CA CYS A 306 11.74 -5.23 -4.52
C CYS A 306 12.57 -4.32 -5.42
N THR A 307 12.41 -4.51 -6.71
CA THR A 307 13.05 -3.72 -7.76
C THR A 307 12.01 -3.36 -8.82
N ARG A 308 12.38 -2.58 -9.84
CA ARG A 308 11.48 -2.32 -10.96
C ARG A 308 10.98 -3.59 -11.64
N ASP A 309 11.74 -4.69 -11.56
CA ASP A 309 11.38 -5.99 -12.14
C ASP A 309 10.43 -6.82 -11.25
N SER A 310 10.09 -6.31 -10.06
CA SER A 310 9.08 -6.91 -9.20
C SER A 310 7.67 -6.60 -9.71
N THR A 311 6.79 -7.60 -9.58
CA THR A 311 5.34 -7.45 -9.78
C THR A 311 4.64 -7.87 -8.50
N TRP A 312 3.96 -6.91 -7.87
CA TRP A 312 3.28 -7.09 -6.59
C TRP A 312 1.80 -7.38 -6.81
N PHE A 313 1.25 -8.35 -6.09
CA PHE A 313 -0.19 -8.56 -6.01
C PHE A 313 -0.62 -8.58 -4.54
N SER A 314 -1.50 -7.65 -4.18
CA SER A 314 -2.03 -7.49 -2.83
C SER A 314 -3.52 -7.77 -2.82
N MET A 315 -3.96 -8.65 -1.92
CA MET A 315 -5.37 -8.83 -1.58
C MET A 315 -5.80 -7.95 -0.38
N SER A 316 -5.05 -6.88 -0.11
CA SER A 316 -5.45 -5.88 0.88
C SER A 316 -6.71 -5.14 0.42
N PRO A 317 -7.77 -5.04 1.23
CA PRO A 317 -8.94 -4.22 0.88
C PRO A 317 -8.58 -2.72 0.73
N VAL A 318 -9.29 -2.00 -0.15
CA VAL A 318 -9.25 -0.53 -0.23
C VAL A 318 -9.64 0.08 1.12
N GLY A 319 -8.94 1.13 1.54
CA GLY A 319 -9.20 1.83 2.81
C GLY A 319 -8.53 1.25 4.03
N TRP A 320 -7.74 0.19 3.85
CA TRP A 320 -6.76 -0.24 4.82
C TRP A 320 -5.43 0.46 4.54
N VAL A 321 -4.65 0.75 5.57
CA VAL A 321 -3.33 1.36 5.39
C VAL A 321 -2.41 0.52 4.49
N THR A 322 -2.58 -0.81 4.48
CA THR A 322 -1.84 -1.71 3.59
C THR A 322 -2.14 -1.48 2.11
N TRP A 323 -3.33 -0.97 1.77
CA TRP A 323 -3.64 -0.47 0.43
C TRP A 323 -2.86 0.81 0.12
N ASN A 324 -2.90 1.81 1.01
CA ASN A 324 -2.11 3.04 0.89
C ASN A 324 -0.61 2.78 0.73
N MET A 325 -0.10 1.70 1.31
CA MET A 325 1.30 1.29 1.15
C MET A 325 1.56 0.72 -0.24
N CYS A 326 0.69 -0.17 -0.74
CA CYS A 326 0.81 -0.68 -2.12
C CYS A 326 0.69 0.48 -3.13
N CYS A 327 -0.14 1.46 -2.79
CA CYS A 327 -0.11 2.90 -3.07
C CYS A 327 1.21 3.58 -3.45
N THR A 328 2.31 3.13 -2.87
CA THR A 328 3.62 3.78 -2.97
C THR A 328 4.61 2.96 -3.77
N LEU A 329 4.22 1.77 -4.24
CA LEU A 329 5.08 0.87 -5.03
C LEU A 329 5.56 1.52 -6.35
N SER A 330 4.78 2.46 -6.88
CA SER A 330 5.16 3.27 -8.04
C SER A 330 6.38 4.17 -7.78
N PHE A 331 6.65 4.56 -6.52
CA PHE A 331 7.79 5.40 -6.15
C PHE A 331 9.13 4.85 -6.66
N GLY A 332 9.33 3.55 -6.58
CA GLY A 332 10.51 2.89 -7.16
C GLY A 332 10.17 1.98 -8.34
N GLY A 333 9.06 2.27 -9.02
CA GLY A 333 8.73 1.72 -10.34
C GLY A 333 8.34 0.25 -10.35
N ILE A 334 7.73 -0.24 -9.27
CA ILE A 334 7.24 -1.62 -9.14
C ILE A 334 5.84 -1.73 -9.76
N SER A 335 5.59 -2.79 -10.53
CA SER A 335 4.28 -3.08 -11.10
C SER A 335 3.32 -3.60 -10.03
N LEU A 336 2.06 -3.17 -10.05
CA LEU A 336 1.04 -3.57 -9.09
C LEU A 336 -0.18 -4.18 -9.78
N LEU A 337 -0.58 -5.39 -9.37
CA LEU A 337 -1.84 -6.00 -9.77
C LEU A 337 -2.95 -5.60 -8.81
N LEU A 338 -4.00 -5.02 -9.38
CA LEU A 338 -5.24 -4.63 -8.72
C LEU A 338 -6.34 -5.60 -9.12
N PHE A 339 -6.84 -6.36 -8.14
CA PHE A 339 -7.93 -7.31 -8.36
C PHE A 339 -9.20 -6.83 -7.66
N GLU A 340 -10.29 -6.70 -8.40
CA GLU A 340 -11.62 -6.43 -7.84
C GLU A 340 -12.40 -7.72 -7.59
N GLY A 341 -12.76 -7.93 -6.32
CA GLY A 341 -13.42 -9.15 -5.83
C GLY A 341 -12.43 -10.13 -5.22
N VAL A 342 -12.77 -11.42 -5.23
CA VAL A 342 -11.95 -12.49 -4.65
C VAL A 342 -11.67 -13.55 -5.72
N PRO A 343 -10.42 -13.70 -6.20
CA PRO A 343 -10.10 -14.48 -7.40
C PRO A 343 -10.61 -15.92 -7.37
N TYR A 344 -10.48 -16.60 -6.23
CA TYR A 344 -10.84 -18.02 -6.11
C TYR A 344 -12.36 -18.29 -6.10
N PHE A 345 -13.23 -17.27 -6.13
CA PHE A 345 -14.65 -17.47 -6.47
C PHE A 345 -14.90 -17.67 -7.96
N LEU A 346 -13.97 -17.31 -8.85
CA LEU A 346 -14.11 -17.57 -10.29
C LEU A 346 -13.83 -19.04 -10.62
N SER A 347 -12.77 -19.59 -10.03
CA SER A 347 -12.42 -21.01 -10.05
C SER A 347 -11.51 -21.30 -8.85
N PRO A 348 -11.51 -22.52 -8.30
CA PRO A 348 -10.57 -22.95 -7.26
C PRO A 348 -9.09 -22.68 -7.57
N THR A 349 -8.74 -22.54 -8.86
CA THR A 349 -7.37 -22.34 -9.34
C THR A 349 -7.06 -20.89 -9.73
N TYR A 350 -8.06 -20.03 -9.85
CA TYR A 350 -7.93 -18.77 -10.57
C TYR A 350 -6.94 -17.79 -9.92
N PHE A 351 -6.84 -17.82 -8.60
CA PHE A 351 -5.82 -17.08 -7.86
C PHE A 351 -4.41 -17.42 -8.39
N TRP A 352 -4.11 -18.71 -8.58
CA TRP A 352 -2.82 -19.19 -9.08
C TRP A 352 -2.66 -18.98 -10.58
N ASP A 353 -3.75 -19.07 -11.35
CA ASP A 353 -3.76 -18.77 -12.78
C ASP A 353 -3.30 -17.30 -13.01
N ILE A 354 -3.78 -16.35 -12.18
CA ILE A 354 -3.34 -14.94 -12.20
C ILE A 354 -1.87 -14.80 -11.81
N VAL A 355 -1.45 -15.47 -10.73
CA VAL A 355 -0.06 -15.43 -10.24
C VAL A 355 0.93 -15.86 -11.33
N GLU A 356 0.63 -16.96 -12.03
CA GLU A 356 1.47 -17.47 -13.12
C GLU A 356 1.40 -16.55 -14.35
N LYS A 357 0.20 -16.19 -14.81
CA LYS A 357 -0.03 -15.38 -16.02
C LYS A 357 0.70 -14.04 -15.95
N HIS A 358 0.59 -13.35 -14.82
CA HIS A 358 1.17 -12.02 -14.63
C HIS A 358 2.54 -12.04 -13.97
N LYS A 359 3.16 -13.22 -13.85
CA LYS A 359 4.52 -13.40 -13.33
C LYS A 359 4.72 -12.73 -11.98
N ILE A 360 3.73 -12.82 -11.11
CA ILE A 360 3.74 -12.18 -9.79
C ILE A 360 4.97 -12.65 -9.01
N THR A 361 5.76 -11.69 -8.53
CA THR A 361 6.97 -11.97 -7.75
C THR A 361 6.71 -11.92 -6.25
N ASN A 362 5.75 -11.09 -5.84
CA ASN A 362 5.46 -10.80 -4.45
C ASN A 362 3.95 -10.82 -4.20
N LEU A 363 3.54 -11.52 -3.15
CA LEU A 363 2.17 -11.56 -2.66
C LEU A 363 2.03 -10.85 -1.31
N PHE A 364 0.91 -10.14 -1.14
CA PHE A 364 0.37 -9.81 0.17
C PHE A 364 -1.00 -10.45 0.34
N LEU A 365 -1.17 -11.24 1.40
CA LEU A 365 -2.42 -11.92 1.73
C LEU A 365 -2.88 -11.56 3.15
N PRO A 366 -4.14 -11.15 3.34
CA PRO A 366 -4.75 -11.20 4.66
C PRO A 366 -4.67 -12.62 5.24
N ALA A 367 -4.41 -12.76 6.54
CA ALA A 367 -4.20 -14.08 7.15
C ALA A 367 -5.40 -15.03 7.00
N ASN A 368 -6.63 -14.50 6.95
CA ASN A 368 -7.83 -15.28 6.65
C ASN A 368 -7.86 -15.81 5.21
N VAL A 369 -7.23 -15.12 4.26
CA VAL A 369 -7.10 -15.62 2.88
C VAL A 369 -6.16 -16.82 2.84
N CYS A 370 -5.06 -16.81 3.60
CA CYS A 370 -4.21 -17.99 3.75
C CYS A 370 -5.00 -19.19 4.30
N ASP A 371 -5.80 -18.96 5.34
CA ASP A 371 -6.68 -20.00 5.92
C ASP A 371 -7.70 -20.52 4.88
N ASP A 372 -8.31 -19.63 4.09
CA ASP A 372 -9.30 -19.99 3.09
C ASP A 372 -8.70 -20.83 1.95
N LEU A 373 -7.49 -20.47 1.47
CA LEU A 373 -6.78 -21.22 0.44
C LEU A 373 -6.50 -22.66 0.88
N GLU A 374 -6.01 -22.84 2.10
CA GLU A 374 -5.72 -24.16 2.67
C GLU A 374 -7.01 -24.96 2.90
N LYS A 375 -7.98 -24.37 3.63
CA LYS A 375 -9.22 -25.06 4.03
C LYS A 375 -10.02 -25.59 2.85
N HIS A 376 -10.08 -24.84 1.76
CA HIS A 376 -10.88 -25.21 0.59
C HIS A 376 -10.08 -25.91 -0.50
N GLY A 377 -8.77 -26.15 -0.29
CA GLY A 377 -7.92 -26.78 -1.29
C GLY A 377 -7.79 -25.96 -2.58
N TYR A 378 -7.75 -24.63 -2.46
CA TYR A 378 -7.50 -23.74 -3.59
C TYR A 378 -6.00 -23.72 -3.89
N LEU A 379 -5.53 -24.77 -4.57
CA LEU A 379 -4.11 -25.06 -4.77
C LEU A 379 -3.64 -24.77 -6.20
N PRO A 380 -2.33 -24.54 -6.40
CA PRO A 380 -1.74 -24.54 -7.73
C PRO A 380 -1.90 -25.91 -8.37
N ARG A 381 -2.32 -25.95 -9.64
CA ARG A 381 -2.26 -27.14 -10.50
C ARG A 381 -0.82 -27.48 -10.94
N LYS A 382 -0.61 -28.67 -11.48
CA LYS A 382 0.69 -29.17 -11.98
C LYS A 382 1.35 -28.25 -13.01
N GLU A 383 0.56 -27.49 -13.75
CA GLU A 383 1.02 -26.58 -14.80
C GLU A 383 1.56 -25.25 -14.24
N HIS A 384 1.26 -24.91 -12.97
CA HIS A 384 1.77 -23.70 -12.33
C HIS A 384 3.18 -23.97 -11.79
N THR A 385 4.18 -23.40 -12.45
CA THR A 385 5.58 -23.51 -11.99
C THR A 385 5.87 -22.55 -10.85
N LEU A 386 5.11 -21.46 -10.75
CA LEU A 386 5.28 -20.35 -9.80
C LEU A 386 6.74 -19.86 -9.77
N LYS A 387 7.45 -19.93 -10.90
CA LYS A 387 8.90 -19.70 -10.95
C LYS A 387 9.29 -18.28 -10.57
N TYR A 388 8.41 -17.31 -10.85
CA TYR A 388 8.60 -15.90 -10.54
C TYR A 388 8.23 -15.56 -9.10
N LEU A 389 7.31 -16.31 -8.48
CA LEU A 389 6.85 -16.05 -7.12
C LEU A 389 7.98 -16.31 -6.12
N LYS A 390 8.50 -15.24 -5.51
CA LYS A 390 9.59 -15.31 -4.55
C LYS A 390 9.14 -15.09 -3.13
N LYS A 391 8.11 -14.26 -2.91
CA LYS A 391 7.77 -13.74 -1.58
C LYS A 391 6.26 -13.75 -1.39
N CYS A 392 5.79 -14.17 -0.22
CA CYS A 392 4.40 -14.05 0.20
C CYS A 392 4.36 -13.58 1.65
N ILE A 393 3.78 -12.40 1.86
CA ILE A 393 3.67 -11.78 3.18
C ILE A 393 2.22 -11.84 3.62
N ALA A 394 1.98 -12.29 4.85
CA ALA A 394 0.67 -12.37 5.45
C ALA A 394 0.49 -11.39 6.62
N ALA A 395 -0.68 -10.77 6.74
CA ALA A 395 -0.96 -9.79 7.81
C ALA A 395 -2.46 -9.63 8.11
N GLY A 396 -2.81 -8.62 8.90
CA GLY A 396 -4.18 -8.24 9.24
C GLY A 396 -4.75 -8.95 10.48
N SER A 397 -4.25 -10.15 10.78
CA SER A 397 -4.45 -10.85 12.05
C SER A 397 -3.28 -11.79 12.32
N ILE A 398 -3.35 -12.56 13.41
CA ILE A 398 -2.31 -13.51 13.78
C ILE A 398 -2.23 -14.61 12.70
N VAL A 399 -1.06 -14.72 12.05
CA VAL A 399 -0.76 -15.80 11.12
C VAL A 399 -0.50 -17.08 11.91
N LYS A 400 -1.26 -18.14 11.61
CA LYS A 400 -1.11 -19.43 12.29
C LYS A 400 0.17 -20.14 11.85
N PRO A 401 0.84 -20.92 12.73
CA PRO A 401 1.98 -21.75 12.33
C PRO A 401 1.71 -22.65 11.12
N GLN A 402 0.50 -23.21 11.03
CA GLN A 402 0.06 -24.08 9.94
C GLN A 402 0.16 -23.41 8.57
N ALA A 403 0.00 -22.08 8.49
CA ALA A 403 0.16 -21.36 7.24
C ALA A 403 1.59 -21.50 6.68
N TYR A 404 2.62 -21.53 7.55
CA TYR A 404 3.99 -21.75 7.10
C TYR A 404 4.16 -23.16 6.53
N ASP A 405 3.62 -24.18 7.20
CA ASP A 405 3.65 -25.56 6.70
C ASP A 405 2.93 -25.68 5.36
N PHE A 406 1.75 -25.05 5.22
CA PHE A 406 0.99 -24.99 3.99
C PHE A 406 1.81 -24.38 2.84
N PHE A 407 2.42 -23.21 3.06
CA PHE A 407 3.21 -22.55 2.02
C PHE A 407 4.46 -23.35 1.65
N TYR A 408 5.22 -23.85 2.62
CA TYR A 408 6.47 -24.56 2.33
C TYR A 408 6.28 -26.00 1.80
N ASN A 409 5.26 -26.72 2.27
CA ASN A 409 5.02 -28.11 1.89
C ASN A 409 4.10 -28.25 0.67
N THR A 410 3.15 -27.34 0.50
CA THR A 410 2.09 -27.47 -0.52
C THR A 410 2.24 -26.47 -1.66
N ILE A 411 2.56 -25.21 -1.35
CA ILE A 411 2.60 -24.15 -2.38
C ILE A 411 3.96 -24.09 -3.08
N LYS A 412 5.03 -23.78 -2.34
CA LYS A 412 6.37 -23.59 -2.89
C LYS A 412 7.43 -23.63 -1.79
N LYS A 413 8.37 -24.59 -1.88
CA LYS A 413 9.39 -24.83 -0.84
C LYS A 413 10.42 -23.71 -0.65
N ASP A 414 10.76 -22.99 -1.72
CA ASP A 414 11.80 -21.95 -1.76
C ASP A 414 11.25 -20.52 -1.62
N ILE A 415 9.92 -20.35 -1.47
CA ILE A 415 9.30 -19.03 -1.28
C ILE A 415 9.74 -18.41 0.05
N LEU A 416 9.92 -17.11 0.14
CA LEU A 416 9.92 -16.42 1.43
C LEU A 416 8.47 -16.23 1.88
N PHE A 417 8.01 -17.04 2.83
CA PHE A 417 6.75 -16.80 3.52
C PHE A 417 6.99 -16.09 4.87
N GLY A 418 6.35 -14.94 5.06
CA GLY A 418 6.53 -14.11 6.25
C GLY A 418 5.23 -13.55 6.80
N SER A 419 5.23 -13.26 8.10
CA SER A 419 4.14 -12.56 8.77
C SER A 419 4.59 -11.15 9.12
N THR A 420 3.75 -10.15 8.94
CA THR A 420 4.04 -8.78 9.39
C THR A 420 3.04 -8.31 10.45
N TYR A 421 3.51 -7.55 11.43
CA TYR A 421 2.69 -6.95 12.48
C TYR A 421 2.74 -5.43 12.37
N ALA A 422 1.61 -4.80 12.09
CA ALA A 422 1.58 -3.41 11.60
C ALA A 422 2.50 -3.25 10.37
N MET A 423 3.20 -2.12 10.28
CA MET A 423 4.19 -1.84 9.22
C MET A 423 5.58 -2.39 9.55
N GLU A 424 5.76 -3.05 10.71
CA GLU A 424 7.05 -3.65 11.09
C GLU A 424 6.99 -5.16 10.90
N VAL A 425 7.84 -5.66 10.01
CA VAL A 425 7.91 -7.09 9.73
C VAL A 425 8.64 -7.81 10.87
N TYR A 426 7.91 -8.27 11.87
CA TYR A 426 8.44 -9.15 12.91
C TYR A 426 8.48 -10.59 12.37
N ASN A 427 9.67 -10.91 11.83
CA ASN A 427 10.13 -12.07 11.06
C ASN A 427 9.76 -12.13 9.58
N ASN A 428 10.79 -12.31 8.74
CA ASN A 428 10.74 -12.68 7.31
C ASN A 428 10.33 -11.60 6.30
N GLY A 429 10.59 -10.33 6.60
CA GLY A 429 10.66 -9.27 5.59
C GLY A 429 12.07 -9.12 5.05
N ASP A 430 13.07 -9.20 5.95
CA ASP A 430 14.48 -9.21 5.58
C ASP A 430 14.82 -10.53 4.87
N VAL A 431 14.97 -10.44 3.55
CA VAL A 431 15.41 -11.54 2.68
C VAL A 431 16.80 -12.09 3.03
N THR A 432 17.59 -11.41 3.86
CA THR A 432 18.92 -11.83 4.32
C THR A 432 18.90 -12.64 5.62
N MET A 433 17.73 -12.83 6.24
CA MET A 433 17.60 -13.54 7.51
C MET A 433 16.99 -14.93 7.37
N GLU A 434 17.38 -15.84 8.27
CA GLU A 434 16.76 -17.15 8.42
C GLU A 434 15.36 -17.04 9.03
N ALA A 435 14.44 -17.87 8.51
CA ALA A 435 13.06 -17.95 8.94
C ALA A 435 12.86 -19.03 9.99
N TYR A 436 12.40 -18.64 11.19
CA TYR A 436 12.15 -19.53 12.33
C TYR A 436 10.71 -19.44 12.81
N ILE A 437 10.04 -20.57 13.12
CA ILE A 437 8.73 -20.55 13.78
C ILE A 437 8.91 -20.76 15.29
N CYS A 438 8.66 -19.73 16.10
CA CYS A 438 8.45 -19.86 17.54
C CYS A 438 6.96 -20.12 17.81
N ALA A 439 6.58 -21.37 18.07
CA ALA A 439 5.25 -21.71 18.54
C ALA A 439 5.24 -21.80 20.07
N GLU A 440 5.01 -20.70 20.78
CA GLU A 440 4.45 -20.80 22.14
C GLU A 440 2.92 -20.79 22.05
N LYS A 441 2.30 -21.73 22.76
CA LYS A 441 0.86 -22.00 22.78
C LYS A 441 0.05 -20.73 23.06
N ARG A 442 -0.27 -19.98 22.00
CA ARG A 442 -1.37 -19.01 21.79
C ARG A 442 -1.00 -17.80 20.92
N ASN A 443 0.28 -17.56 20.59
CA ASN A 443 0.68 -16.50 19.65
C ASN A 443 1.98 -16.92 18.95
N ALA A 444 1.96 -17.10 17.62
CA ALA A 444 3.18 -17.27 16.85
C ALA A 444 3.79 -15.89 16.60
N VAL A 445 4.74 -15.47 17.44
CA VAL A 445 5.65 -14.38 17.12
C VAL A 445 6.92 -15.02 16.60
N CYS A 446 7.24 -14.67 15.36
CA CYS A 446 8.33 -15.24 14.61
C CYS A 446 9.54 -14.35 15.03
N PHE A 447 10.61 -14.93 15.61
CA PHE A 447 11.76 -14.18 16.17
C PHE A 447 13.04 -14.35 15.34
N ILE A 448 13.86 -13.29 15.34
CA ILE A 448 15.23 -13.24 14.84
C ILE A 448 16.20 -13.69 15.94
N ARG A 449 17.13 -14.59 15.63
CA ARG A 449 18.27 -14.94 16.49
C ARG A 449 19.31 -13.81 16.46
N ASN A 450 19.04 -12.73 17.20
CA ASN A 450 19.99 -11.88 17.92
C ASN A 450 19.33 -10.57 18.36
N THR A 451 19.54 -10.19 19.63
CA THR A 451 19.20 -8.93 20.31
C THR A 451 17.94 -8.94 21.19
N ILE A 452 18.08 -9.53 22.39
CA ILE A 452 17.34 -9.07 23.58
C ILE A 452 18.13 -7.89 24.14
N HIS A 453 17.67 -6.68 23.88
CA HIS A 453 17.74 -5.63 24.89
C HIS A 453 16.31 -5.31 25.31
N GLU A 454 16.09 -5.21 26.63
CA GLU A 454 14.78 -5.04 27.27
C GLU A 454 13.95 -3.93 26.62
N PHE A 455 12.99 -4.26 25.75
CA PHE A 455 11.86 -3.37 25.51
C PHE A 455 10.88 -3.51 26.68
N LYS A 456 11.09 -2.71 27.73
CA LYS A 456 10.07 -2.47 28.75
C LYS A 456 8.94 -1.64 28.12
N TYR A 457 8.01 -2.30 27.43
CA TYR A 457 6.71 -1.72 27.12
C TYR A 457 5.92 -1.53 28.41
N LYS A 458 6.06 -0.37 29.06
CA LYS A 458 5.01 0.14 29.96
C LYS A 458 3.90 0.71 29.08
N TRP A 459 2.89 -0.11 28.84
CA TRP A 459 1.59 0.38 28.43
C TRP A 459 1.06 1.31 29.52
N LEU A 460 1.04 2.61 29.25
CA LEU A 460 0.30 3.58 30.05
C LEU A 460 -0.72 4.24 29.12
N TYR A 461 -1.88 3.58 29.04
CA TYR A 461 -3.14 4.26 28.84
C TYR A 461 -3.34 5.24 30.00
N VAL A 462 -3.43 6.53 29.72
CA VAL A 462 -4.14 7.46 30.61
C VAL A 462 -4.88 8.47 29.74
N SER A 463 -6.21 8.32 29.78
CA SER A 463 -7.34 9.21 29.41
C SER A 463 -7.18 10.21 28.29
#